data_AF-A0A970E5I9-F1
#
_entry.id   AF-A0A970E5I9-F1
#
_cell.length_a   1.000
_cell.length_b   1.000
_cell.length_c   1.000
_cell.angle_alpha   90.00
_cell.angle_beta   90.00
_cell.angle_gamma   90.00
#
_symmetry.space_group_name_H-M   'P 1'
#
loop_
_entity.id
_entity.type
_entity.pdbx_description
1 polymer ?
#
loop_
_entity_poly.entity_id
_entity_poly.type
_entity_poly.pdbx_seq_one_letter_code
_entity_poly.pdbx_strand_id
1 'polypeptide(L)'
;MKRIARMIISYLILVLLLSSCSSKNGVYIASLNSSDGSKEESPDITIQSPMTLSNNDLFPVNGEHQYLRLKMVKGRYYEDWIPGPYMGTIWEGYFILELSDESGNVISQNDLSKVYKEPLIFNSLFQIQFDDYNGDDDIDFTIGQYASSNGRDYKLFTIRKDGRIEELPVKDYFSLFISNTTGFYSTKLTKIDNITFKIEYYDNSKGKNIEDYFKWDGNKFIRI
;
A
#
# COMPACT_ATOMS: atom_id res chain seq x y z
N MET A 1 -14.39 68.88 -22.23
CA MET A 1 -14.44 68.70 -20.75
C MET A 1 -15.88 68.47 -20.25
N LYS A 2 -16.62 67.48 -20.77
CA LYS A 2 -17.99 67.14 -20.30
C LYS A 2 -18.22 65.62 -20.16
N ARG A 3 -17.17 64.79 -20.23
CA ARG A 3 -17.25 63.33 -20.07
C ARG A 3 -16.61 62.76 -18.80
N ILE A 4 -15.90 63.57 -18.00
CA ILE A 4 -15.23 63.11 -16.77
C ILE A 4 -16.08 63.39 -15.51
N ALA A 5 -17.05 64.31 -15.56
CA ALA A 5 -17.93 64.64 -14.43
C ALA A 5 -19.14 63.69 -14.22
N ARG A 6 -19.40 62.74 -15.14
CA ARG A 6 -20.51 61.78 -15.01
C ARG A 6 -20.16 60.46 -14.32
N MET A 7 -18.88 60.12 -14.16
CA MET A 7 -18.50 58.87 -13.48
C MET A 7 -18.33 58.98 -11.96
N ILE A 8 -18.19 60.18 -11.40
CA ILE A 8 -18.00 60.36 -9.95
C ILE A 8 -19.34 60.41 -9.18
N ILE A 9 -20.44 60.77 -9.84
CA ILE A 9 -21.79 60.83 -9.23
C ILE A 9 -22.44 59.44 -9.10
N SER A 10 -22.01 58.45 -9.90
CA SER A 10 -22.54 57.08 -9.82
C SER A 10 -21.97 56.27 -8.64
N TYR A 11 -20.86 56.71 -8.04
CA TYR A 11 -20.17 55.98 -6.98
C TYR A 11 -20.54 56.42 -5.56
N LEU A 12 -21.25 57.55 -5.40
CA LEU A 12 -21.68 58.05 -4.07
C LEU A 12 -23.09 57.63 -3.64
N ILE A 13 -23.91 57.07 -4.55
CA ILE A 13 -25.28 56.61 -4.22
C ILE A 13 -25.30 55.13 -3.80
N LEU A 14 -24.28 54.35 -4.16
CA LEU A 14 -24.21 52.92 -3.82
C LEU A 14 -23.75 52.65 -2.37
N VAL A 15 -23.22 53.66 -1.67
CA VAL A 15 -22.64 53.51 -0.32
C VAL A 15 -23.61 53.95 0.81
N LEU A 16 -24.81 54.45 0.51
CA LEU A 16 -25.71 55.06 1.52
C LEU A 16 -26.98 54.27 1.88
N LEU A 17 -27.14 53.01 1.47
CA LEU A 17 -28.35 52.22 1.82
C LEU A 17 -28.10 50.93 2.61
N LEU A 18 -26.87 50.72 3.09
CA LEU A 18 -26.62 49.83 4.23
C LEU A 18 -26.74 50.62 5.53
N SER A 19 -27.97 50.87 5.97
CA SER A 19 -28.28 51.24 7.35
C SER A 19 -29.75 50.93 7.70
N SER A 20 -29.91 49.83 8.43
CA SER A 20 -30.83 49.69 9.56
C SER A 20 -32.31 49.31 9.31
N CYS A 21 -32.55 48.00 9.46
CA CYS A 21 -33.59 47.31 10.25
C CYS A 21 -35.02 47.88 10.41
N SER A 22 -36.04 47.07 10.12
CA SER A 22 -37.21 46.91 11.01
C SER A 22 -38.05 45.65 10.69
N SER A 23 -38.58 45.03 11.74
CA SER A 23 -39.32 43.75 11.80
C SER A 23 -40.83 43.87 11.51
N LYS A 24 -41.43 42.84 10.87
CA LYS A 24 -42.59 42.00 11.31
C LYS A 24 -43.46 41.47 10.15
N ASN A 25 -43.54 40.14 10.11
CA ASN A 25 -44.61 39.22 9.70
C ASN A 25 -45.64 39.60 8.61
N GLY A 26 -45.68 38.76 7.57
CA GLY A 26 -46.84 38.56 6.70
C GLY A 26 -46.60 37.37 5.77
N VAL A 27 -47.23 36.24 6.09
CA VAL A 27 -47.19 34.96 5.35
C VAL A 27 -47.78 35.13 3.94
N TYR A 28 -47.08 34.68 2.90
CA TYR A 28 -47.68 34.06 1.71
C TYR A 28 -46.76 32.96 1.16
N ILE A 29 -47.36 31.79 0.99
CA ILE A 29 -46.81 30.54 0.50
C ILE A 29 -46.64 30.63 -1.02
N ALA A 30 -45.48 30.24 -1.55
CA ALA A 30 -45.32 29.22 -2.60
C ALA A 30 -44.03 29.38 -3.44
N SER A 31 -43.43 28.22 -3.66
CA SER A 31 -42.56 27.82 -4.78
C SER A 31 -41.06 28.18 -4.74
N LEU A 32 -40.29 27.12 -4.45
CA LEU A 32 -39.15 26.62 -5.22
C LEU A 32 -38.00 27.60 -5.48
N ASN A 33 -37.03 27.55 -4.57
CA ASN A 33 -35.57 27.44 -4.79
C ASN A 33 -35.02 27.05 -3.41
N SER A 34 -34.11 26.10 -3.22
CA SER A 34 -32.76 26.07 -3.76
C SER A 34 -32.09 24.81 -3.21
N SER A 35 -31.04 24.37 -3.90
CA SER A 35 -30.13 23.29 -3.49
C SER A 35 -29.80 23.30 -1.99
N ASP A 36 -29.93 22.15 -1.37
CA ASP A 36 -29.02 21.77 -0.29
C ASP A 36 -28.44 20.41 -0.67
N GLY A 37 -27.58 20.43 -1.69
CA GLY A 37 -26.63 19.36 -1.88
C GLY A 37 -25.64 19.48 -0.74
N SER A 38 -25.93 18.82 0.38
CA SER A 38 -25.00 18.67 1.48
C SER A 38 -23.69 18.16 0.91
N LYS A 39 -22.70 19.04 0.76
CA LYS A 39 -21.31 18.63 0.73
C LYS A 39 -21.09 18.00 2.09
N GLU A 40 -21.21 16.69 2.18
CA GLU A 40 -20.71 15.97 3.34
C GLU A 40 -19.24 16.37 3.47
N GLU A 41 -18.94 17.15 4.52
CA GLU A 41 -17.57 17.39 4.92
C GLU A 41 -17.01 16.01 5.28
N SER A 42 -16.15 15.47 4.40
CA SER A 42 -15.41 14.26 4.71
C SER A 42 -14.61 14.53 5.98
N PRO A 43 -14.73 13.70 7.02
CA PRO A 43 -13.99 13.92 8.26
C PRO A 43 -12.48 13.89 7.97
N ASP A 44 -11.76 14.92 8.41
CA ASP A 44 -10.30 15.00 8.24
C ASP A 44 -9.60 14.04 9.22
N ILE A 45 -8.93 13.02 8.68
CA ILE A 45 -8.04 12.15 9.44
C ILE A 45 -6.61 12.70 9.34
N THR A 46 -5.95 12.93 10.47
CA THR A 46 -4.53 13.32 10.50
C THR A 46 -3.64 12.11 10.74
N ILE A 47 -2.72 11.85 9.81
CA ILE A 47 -1.69 10.82 9.94
C ILE A 47 -0.43 11.47 10.50
N GLN A 48 -0.04 11.07 11.72
CA GLN A 48 1.11 11.67 12.44
C GLN A 48 2.44 10.94 12.18
N SER A 49 2.39 9.71 11.66
CA SER A 49 3.57 8.88 11.41
C SER A 49 3.29 7.86 10.29
N PRO A 50 4.33 7.21 9.73
CA PRO A 50 4.13 6.10 8.81
C PRO A 50 3.27 4.99 9.42
N MET A 51 2.39 4.40 8.61
CA MET A 51 1.50 3.32 9.04
C MET A 51 2.21 1.97 8.96
N THR A 52 2.38 1.27 10.08
CA THR A 52 3.00 -0.07 10.09
C THR A 52 1.95 -1.15 9.83
N LEU A 53 2.12 -1.92 8.75
CA LEU A 53 1.19 -3.00 8.36
C LEU A 53 1.70 -4.40 8.74
N SER A 54 3.00 -4.53 8.90
CA SER A 54 3.65 -5.75 9.38
C SER A 54 4.75 -5.37 10.36
N ASN A 55 4.84 -6.07 11.48
CA ASN A 55 5.84 -5.89 12.52
C ASN A 55 6.23 -7.26 13.04
N ASN A 56 7.43 -7.71 12.69
CA ASN A 56 7.89 -9.08 12.92
C ASN A 56 9.13 -9.05 13.79
N ASP A 57 9.10 -9.78 14.91
CA ASP A 57 10.28 -10.06 15.73
C ASP A 57 11.13 -11.12 15.02
N LEU A 58 12.41 -10.81 14.80
CA LEU A 58 13.35 -11.71 14.13
C LEU A 58 14.03 -12.69 15.09
N PHE A 59 13.88 -12.54 16.42
CA PHE A 59 14.51 -13.42 17.40
C PHE A 59 14.23 -14.92 17.14
N PRO A 60 13.01 -15.36 16.79
CA PRO A 60 12.76 -16.77 16.47
C PRO A 60 13.47 -17.28 15.21
N VAL A 61 13.97 -16.39 14.36
CA VAL A 61 14.57 -16.70 13.06
C VAL A 61 16.10 -16.61 13.12
N ASN A 62 16.65 -15.57 13.73
CA ASN A 62 18.10 -15.34 13.79
C ASN A 62 18.69 -15.25 15.21
N GLY A 63 17.86 -15.34 16.26
CA GLY A 63 18.31 -15.22 17.65
C GLY A 63 18.65 -13.79 18.09
N GLU A 64 18.41 -12.78 17.26
CA GLU A 64 18.66 -11.37 17.58
C GLU A 64 17.34 -10.62 17.80
N HIS A 65 17.28 -9.76 18.83
CA HIS A 65 16.13 -8.88 19.05
C HIS A 65 16.14 -7.71 18.05
N GLN A 66 15.62 -8.01 16.86
CA GLN A 66 15.46 -7.06 15.76
C GLN A 66 14.03 -7.14 15.23
N TYR A 67 13.59 -6.08 14.57
CA TYR A 67 12.26 -6.00 14.00
C TYR A 67 12.30 -5.65 12.52
N LEU A 68 11.70 -6.52 11.69
CA LEU A 68 11.38 -6.19 10.30
C LEU A 68 9.95 -5.64 10.22
N ARG A 69 9.83 -4.40 9.73
CA ARG A 69 8.55 -3.71 9.57
C ARG A 69 8.27 -3.34 8.13
N LEU A 70 7.03 -3.53 7.70
CA LEU A 70 6.51 -2.95 6.47
C LEU A 70 5.71 -1.69 6.82
N LYS A 71 6.13 -0.53 6.33
CA LYS A 71 5.56 0.78 6.69
C LYS A 71 5.11 1.55 5.46
N MET A 72 3.84 1.97 5.43
CA MET A 72 3.34 2.92 4.44
C MET A 72 3.84 4.32 4.77
N VAL A 73 4.57 4.94 3.84
CA VAL A 73 5.16 6.28 4.04
C VAL A 73 4.45 7.37 3.24
N LYS A 74 3.69 6.98 2.20
CA LYS A 74 2.93 7.89 1.35
C LYS A 74 1.78 7.12 0.70
N GLY A 75 0.57 7.65 0.71
CA GLY A 75 -0.57 6.97 0.13
C GLY A 75 -1.89 7.47 0.68
N ARG A 76 -2.90 6.62 0.57
CA ARG A 76 -4.24 6.84 1.12
C ARG A 76 -4.69 5.64 1.93
N TYR A 77 -5.41 5.94 2.99
CA TYR A 77 -6.27 5.00 3.70
C TYR A 77 -7.71 5.28 3.30
N TYR A 78 -8.46 4.24 2.99
CA TYR A 78 -9.91 4.34 2.76
C TYR A 78 -10.57 2.99 3.03
N GLU A 79 -11.90 2.98 3.12
CA GLU A 79 -12.67 1.75 3.28
C GLU A 79 -13.56 1.54 2.06
N ASP A 80 -13.57 0.31 1.56
CA ASP A 80 -14.48 -0.12 0.50
C ASP A 80 -15.15 -1.42 0.91
N TRP A 81 -16.45 -1.36 1.19
CA TRP A 81 -17.24 -2.52 1.62
C TRP A 81 -17.97 -3.19 0.46
N ILE A 82 -17.69 -2.80 -0.79
CA ILE A 82 -18.21 -3.47 -1.98
C ILE A 82 -17.51 -4.83 -2.10
N PRO A 83 -18.26 -5.93 -2.35
CA PRO A 83 -17.67 -7.25 -2.56
C PRO A 83 -16.62 -7.25 -3.67
N GLY A 84 -15.39 -7.61 -3.31
CA GLY A 84 -14.24 -7.59 -4.21
C GLY A 84 -12.95 -8.07 -3.51
N PRO A 85 -11.85 -8.20 -4.25
CA PRO A 85 -10.58 -8.71 -3.70
C PRO A 85 -9.98 -7.81 -2.62
N TYR A 86 -10.35 -6.53 -2.59
CA TYR A 86 -9.88 -5.55 -1.62
C TYR A 86 -10.97 -5.05 -0.66
N MET A 87 -12.07 -5.80 -0.49
CA MET A 87 -13.12 -5.42 0.45
C MET A 87 -12.55 -5.22 1.86
N GLY A 88 -12.93 -4.13 2.52
CA GLY A 88 -12.54 -3.73 3.87
C GLY A 88 -11.71 -2.46 3.93
N THR A 89 -10.84 -2.38 4.93
CA THR A 89 -9.86 -1.31 5.10
C THR A 89 -8.75 -1.44 4.07
N ILE A 90 -8.41 -0.38 3.36
CA ILE A 90 -7.42 -0.39 2.29
C ILE A 90 -6.33 0.63 2.57
N TRP A 91 -5.08 0.18 2.49
CA TRP A 91 -3.89 1.01 2.45
C TRP A 91 -3.27 0.89 1.06
N GLU A 92 -3.34 1.97 0.29
CA GLU A 92 -2.77 2.05 -1.05
C GLU A 92 -1.70 3.13 -1.11
N GLY A 93 -0.49 2.75 -1.55
CA GLY A 93 0.60 3.71 -1.67
C GLY A 93 1.99 3.11 -1.78
N TYR A 94 2.96 3.85 -1.25
CA TYR A 94 4.37 3.54 -1.27
C TYR A 94 4.83 3.12 0.12
N PHE A 95 5.63 2.05 0.15
CA PHE A 95 6.01 1.36 1.36
C PHE A 95 7.52 1.24 1.46
N ILE A 96 8.01 1.18 2.69
CA ILE A 96 9.39 0.81 3.00
C ILE A 96 9.40 -0.46 3.84
N LEU A 97 10.46 -1.25 3.69
CA LEU A 97 10.88 -2.22 4.68
C LEU A 97 11.89 -1.53 5.61
N GLU A 98 11.66 -1.58 6.91
CA GLU A 98 12.53 -1.03 7.94
C GLU A 98 13.01 -2.16 8.84
N LEU A 99 14.32 -2.30 8.96
CA LEU A 99 14.96 -3.13 9.98
C LEU A 99 15.37 -2.22 11.14
N SER A 100 14.98 -2.57 12.36
CA SER A 100 15.40 -1.84 13.56
C SER A 100 15.95 -2.78 14.63
N ASP A 101 16.76 -2.23 15.53
CA ASP A 101 17.14 -2.91 16.77
C ASP A 101 15.98 -2.94 17.79
N GLU A 102 16.23 -3.59 18.94
CA GLU A 102 15.31 -3.69 20.07
C GLU A 102 14.92 -2.32 20.66
N SER A 103 15.82 -1.33 20.60
CA SER A 103 15.59 0.03 21.08
C SER A 103 14.79 0.88 20.10
N GLY A 104 14.49 0.34 18.91
CA GLY A 104 13.77 1.06 17.85
C GLY A 104 14.68 1.94 16.99
N ASN A 105 16.01 1.85 17.13
CA ASN A 105 16.91 2.54 16.21
C ASN A 105 16.89 1.83 14.86
N VAL A 106 16.75 2.60 13.79
CA VAL A 106 16.74 2.09 12.43
C VAL A 106 18.14 1.60 12.07
N ILE A 107 18.26 0.31 11.73
CA ILE A 107 19.47 -0.30 11.18
C ILE A 107 19.51 -0.05 9.67
N SER A 108 18.41 -0.30 8.97
CA SER A 108 18.31 -0.11 7.53
C SER A 108 16.87 0.17 7.08
N GLN A 109 16.75 0.81 5.91
CA GLN A 109 15.48 1.00 5.21
C GLN A 109 15.63 0.69 3.73
N ASN A 110 14.67 -0.05 3.18
CA ASN A 110 14.58 -0.32 1.76
C ASN A 110 13.25 0.21 1.21
N ASP A 111 13.35 1.09 0.22
CA ASP A 111 12.21 1.70 -0.46
C ASP A 111 11.68 0.76 -1.55
N LEU A 112 10.46 0.22 -1.33
CA LEU A 112 9.85 -0.73 -2.25
C LEU A 112 9.46 -0.11 -3.58
N SER A 113 9.39 1.22 -3.70
CA SER A 113 9.15 1.89 -5.00
C SER A 113 10.31 1.70 -6.00
N LYS A 114 11.48 1.26 -5.53
CA LYS A 114 12.61 0.88 -6.39
C LYS A 114 12.42 -0.48 -7.06
N VAL A 115 11.54 -1.31 -6.51
CA VAL A 115 11.30 -2.69 -6.92
C VAL A 115 9.92 -2.84 -7.57
N TYR A 116 8.90 -2.20 -7.00
CA TYR A 116 7.54 -2.14 -7.52
C TYR A 116 7.31 -0.80 -8.21
N LYS A 117 6.82 -0.85 -9.46
CA LYS A 117 6.59 0.35 -10.28
C LYS A 117 5.26 1.04 -9.97
N GLU A 118 4.31 0.29 -9.43
CA GLU A 118 2.97 0.76 -9.09
C GLU A 118 2.80 0.84 -7.56
N PRO A 119 1.88 1.68 -7.06
CA PRO A 119 1.48 1.66 -5.66
C PRO A 119 1.04 0.26 -5.22
N LEU A 120 1.45 -0.14 -4.02
CA LEU A 120 1.03 -1.39 -3.41
C LEU A 120 -0.30 -1.21 -2.69
N ILE A 121 -1.10 -2.28 -2.66
CA ILE A 121 -2.39 -2.32 -1.98
C ILE A 121 -2.37 -3.44 -0.94
N PHE A 122 -2.66 -3.08 0.30
CA PHE A 122 -2.86 -4.01 1.39
C PHE A 122 -4.22 -3.76 2.02
N ASN A 123 -4.96 -4.82 2.37
CA ASN A 123 -6.24 -4.70 3.05
C ASN A 123 -6.31 -5.45 4.39
N SER A 124 -5.15 -5.84 4.92
CA SER A 124 -5.02 -6.41 6.25
C SER A 124 -3.62 -6.24 6.80
N LEU A 125 -3.51 -6.27 8.13
CA LEU A 125 -2.23 -6.48 8.82
C LEU A 125 -1.81 -7.94 8.64
N PHE A 126 -0.50 -8.19 8.55
CA PHE A 126 0.01 -9.54 8.36
C PHE A 126 1.40 -9.74 8.97
N GLN A 127 1.78 -11.01 9.13
CA GLN A 127 3.13 -11.40 9.51
C GLN A 127 3.89 -11.89 8.27
N ILE A 128 5.14 -11.47 8.15
CA ILE A 128 6.07 -11.94 7.13
C ILE A 128 6.54 -13.34 7.52
N GLN A 129 6.65 -14.21 6.53
CA GLN A 129 7.07 -15.60 6.70
C GLN A 129 8.49 -15.75 6.17
N PHE A 130 9.36 -16.37 6.98
CA PHE A 130 10.80 -16.43 6.77
C PHE A 130 11.29 -17.87 6.47
N ASP A 131 12.34 -17.97 5.67
CA ASP A 131 13.19 -19.17 5.45
C ASP A 131 14.53 -18.73 4.82
N ASP A 132 15.37 -19.67 4.40
CA ASP A 132 16.54 -19.42 3.55
C ASP A 132 16.36 -20.22 2.25
N TYR A 133 16.08 -19.56 1.13
CA TYR A 133 15.76 -20.24 -0.13
C TYR A 133 16.96 -20.39 -1.07
N ASN A 134 18.04 -19.64 -0.86
CA ASN A 134 19.24 -19.67 -1.71
C ASN A 134 20.45 -20.32 -1.02
N GLY A 135 20.34 -20.70 0.25
CA GLY A 135 21.31 -21.46 1.02
C GLY A 135 22.53 -20.65 1.46
N ASP A 136 22.39 -19.33 1.62
CA ASP A 136 23.48 -18.43 2.04
C ASP A 136 23.45 -18.06 3.54
N ASP A 137 22.54 -18.67 4.29
CA ASP A 137 22.23 -18.41 5.70
C ASP A 137 21.70 -16.99 5.98
N ASP A 138 21.34 -16.21 4.96
CA ASP A 138 20.59 -14.96 5.13
C ASP A 138 19.08 -15.24 5.22
N ILE A 139 18.33 -14.30 5.83
CA ILE A 139 16.88 -14.47 6.01
C ILE A 139 16.17 -14.05 4.73
N ASP A 140 15.44 -14.97 4.11
CA ASP A 140 14.61 -14.72 2.96
C ASP A 140 13.13 -14.65 3.28
N PHE A 141 12.40 -13.83 2.54
CA PHE A 141 10.96 -13.65 2.69
C PHE A 141 10.30 -13.10 1.42
N THR A 142 8.99 -13.28 1.32
CA THR A 142 8.22 -12.78 0.18
C THR A 142 7.34 -11.60 0.54
N ILE A 143 7.14 -10.67 -0.40
CA ILE A 143 6.06 -9.69 -0.34
C ILE A 143 5.14 -9.89 -1.54
N GLY A 144 3.87 -10.14 -1.25
CA GLY A 144 2.83 -10.48 -2.21
C GLY A 144 1.91 -9.31 -2.55
N GLN A 145 1.32 -9.36 -3.74
CA GLN A 145 0.19 -8.53 -4.16
C GLN A 145 -0.89 -9.41 -4.80
N TYR A 146 -2.15 -9.03 -4.61
CA TYR A 146 -3.24 -9.69 -5.32
C TYR A 146 -3.05 -9.54 -6.84
N ALA A 147 -3.18 -10.64 -7.56
CA ALA A 147 -3.05 -10.66 -9.02
C ALA A 147 -4.38 -11.08 -9.68
N SER A 148 -4.99 -12.16 -9.19
CA SER A 148 -6.31 -12.61 -9.64
C SER A 148 -6.98 -13.51 -8.59
N SER A 149 -8.22 -13.94 -8.85
CA SER A 149 -8.89 -14.96 -8.03
C SER A 149 -8.10 -16.28 -7.96
N ASN A 150 -7.21 -16.53 -8.92
CA ASN A 150 -6.43 -17.76 -9.00
C ASN A 150 -5.08 -17.65 -8.30
N GLY A 151 -4.63 -16.49 -7.83
CA GLY A 151 -3.30 -16.38 -7.23
C GLY A 151 -2.84 -14.97 -6.97
N ARG A 152 -1.63 -14.89 -6.42
CA ARG A 152 -0.96 -13.65 -6.02
C ARG A 152 0.43 -13.62 -6.63
N ASP A 153 0.91 -12.42 -6.91
CA ASP A 153 2.27 -12.17 -7.37
C ASP A 153 3.17 -11.86 -6.19
N TYR A 154 4.24 -12.64 -6.02
CA TYR A 154 5.23 -12.45 -4.98
C TYR A 154 6.57 -12.03 -5.56
N LYS A 155 7.25 -11.10 -4.88
CA LYS A 155 8.69 -10.89 -5.03
C LYS A 155 9.41 -11.45 -3.81
N LEU A 156 10.64 -11.90 -4.03
CA LEU A 156 11.48 -12.51 -3.00
C LEU A 156 12.54 -11.51 -2.56
N PHE A 157 12.78 -11.43 -1.26
CA PHE A 157 13.72 -10.53 -0.62
C PHE A 157 14.60 -11.29 0.35
N THR A 158 15.75 -10.71 0.68
CA THR A 158 16.70 -11.23 1.66
C THR A 158 17.16 -10.12 2.60
N ILE A 159 17.43 -10.46 3.86
CA ILE A 159 18.09 -9.61 4.85
C ILE A 159 19.52 -10.10 5.01
N ARG A 160 20.47 -9.34 4.46
CA ARG A 160 21.90 -9.62 4.57
C ARG A 160 22.38 -9.48 6.01
N LYS A 161 23.47 -10.17 6.35
CA LYS A 161 24.15 -10.05 7.67
C LYS A 161 24.55 -8.63 8.07
N ASP A 162 24.74 -7.72 7.11
CA ASP A 162 25.00 -6.29 7.37
C ASP A 162 23.72 -5.46 7.53
N GLY A 163 22.56 -6.11 7.59
CA GLY A 163 21.24 -5.51 7.71
C GLY A 163 20.66 -4.98 6.41
N ARG A 164 21.38 -5.03 5.27
CA ARG A 164 20.83 -4.57 3.99
C ARG A 164 19.72 -5.50 3.53
N ILE A 165 18.63 -4.91 3.05
CA ILE A 165 17.51 -5.65 2.45
C ILE A 165 17.61 -5.52 0.93
N GLU A 166 17.54 -6.63 0.22
CA GLU A 166 17.67 -6.71 -1.24
C GLU A 166 16.61 -7.63 -1.85
N GLU A 167 16.25 -7.40 -3.11
CA GLU A 167 15.44 -8.36 -3.89
C GLU A 167 16.33 -9.53 -4.32
N LEU A 168 15.84 -10.76 -4.17
CA LEU A 168 16.42 -11.95 -4.78
C LEU A 168 15.81 -12.16 -6.17
N PRO A 169 16.60 -11.95 -7.25
CA PRO A 169 16.05 -11.97 -8.60
C PRO A 169 15.70 -13.39 -9.05
N VAL A 170 14.62 -13.50 -9.82
CA VAL A 170 14.23 -14.71 -10.55
C VAL A 170 14.40 -14.43 -12.04
N LYS A 171 15.25 -15.21 -12.71
CA LYS A 171 15.59 -15.00 -14.12
C LYS A 171 14.34 -15.13 -14.99
N ASP A 172 14.07 -14.12 -15.82
CA ASP A 172 12.95 -14.07 -16.77
C ASP A 172 11.57 -13.90 -16.12
N TYR A 173 11.50 -13.70 -14.79
CA TYR A 173 10.26 -13.47 -14.05
C TYR A 173 10.34 -12.13 -13.30
N PHE A 174 9.33 -11.28 -13.47
CA PHE A 174 9.19 -10.06 -12.67
C PHE A 174 8.67 -10.37 -11.26
N SER A 175 7.79 -11.37 -11.15
CA SER A 175 7.19 -11.88 -9.92
C SER A 175 6.91 -13.38 -10.07
N LEU A 176 6.73 -14.06 -8.94
CA LEU A 176 6.26 -15.44 -8.86
C LEU A 176 4.74 -15.43 -8.67
N PHE A 177 3.99 -15.87 -9.68
CA PHE A 177 2.55 -16.07 -9.56
C PHE A 177 2.27 -17.41 -8.85
N ILE A 178 1.62 -17.35 -7.69
CA ILE A 178 1.39 -18.52 -6.83
C ILE A 178 -0.10 -18.63 -6.49
N SER A 179 -0.67 -19.80 -6.75
CA SER A 179 -2.07 -20.11 -6.43
C SER A 179 -2.21 -20.68 -5.02
N ASN A 180 -1.32 -21.60 -4.65
CA ASN A 180 -1.32 -22.27 -3.35
C ASN A 180 -0.39 -21.53 -2.37
N THR A 181 -0.96 -20.68 -1.52
CA THR A 181 -0.23 -19.73 -0.68
C THR A 181 -0.52 -19.97 0.80
N THR A 182 0.49 -19.86 1.67
CA THR A 182 0.32 -19.95 3.14
C THR A 182 -0.12 -18.63 3.77
N GLY A 183 -0.12 -17.53 3.02
CA GLY A 183 -0.58 -16.22 3.46
C GLY A 183 -0.78 -15.27 2.28
N PHE A 184 -1.60 -14.23 2.46
CA PHE A 184 -2.03 -13.37 1.35
C PHE A 184 -0.90 -12.45 0.86
N TYR A 185 -0.21 -11.77 1.79
CA TYR A 185 0.82 -10.78 1.49
C TYR A 185 2.25 -11.27 1.79
N SER A 186 2.39 -12.45 2.37
CA SER A 186 3.64 -13.20 2.49
C SER A 186 3.30 -14.68 2.47
N THR A 187 4.09 -15.48 1.76
CA THR A 187 3.93 -16.92 1.67
C THR A 187 5.27 -17.62 1.87
N LYS A 188 5.24 -18.80 2.47
CA LYS A 188 6.38 -19.68 2.57
C LYS A 188 6.48 -20.49 1.27
N LEU A 189 7.64 -20.50 0.64
CA LEU A 189 7.88 -21.30 -0.56
C LEU A 189 8.19 -22.73 -0.15
N THR A 190 7.80 -23.70 -0.97
CA THR A 190 8.04 -25.11 -0.66
C THR A 190 9.46 -25.47 -1.08
N LYS A 191 10.38 -25.58 -0.12
CA LYS A 191 11.76 -26.03 -0.36
C LYS A 191 11.79 -27.48 -0.81
N ILE A 192 12.60 -27.75 -1.83
CA ILE A 192 12.92 -29.10 -2.33
C ILE A 192 14.27 -29.54 -1.77
N ASP A 193 15.22 -28.62 -1.72
CA ASP A 193 16.51 -28.74 -1.05
C ASP A 193 16.96 -27.36 -0.53
N ASN A 194 18.24 -27.21 -0.19
CA ASN A 194 18.77 -25.97 0.40
C ASN A 194 18.79 -24.79 -0.58
N ILE A 195 18.79 -25.03 -1.88
CA ILE A 195 18.95 -23.98 -2.91
C ILE A 195 17.87 -24.03 -3.98
N THR A 196 16.84 -24.87 -3.76
CA THR A 196 15.76 -25.12 -4.71
C THR A 196 14.43 -25.07 -4.00
N PHE A 197 13.48 -24.32 -4.55
CA PHE A 197 12.09 -24.31 -4.12
C PHE A 197 11.15 -24.60 -5.30
N LYS A 198 9.90 -24.94 -4.98
CA LYS A 198 8.82 -24.99 -5.96
C LYS A 198 7.69 -24.02 -5.63
N ILE A 199 6.99 -23.60 -6.67
CA ILE A 199 5.70 -22.93 -6.58
C ILE A 199 4.64 -23.77 -7.28
N GLU A 200 3.37 -23.52 -6.94
CA GLU A 200 2.23 -24.14 -7.60
C GLU A 200 1.28 -23.03 -8.08
N TYR A 201 0.88 -23.12 -9.35
CA TYR A 201 -0.10 -22.20 -9.93
C TYR A 201 -1.11 -22.91 -10.84
N TYR A 202 -2.33 -22.39 -10.88
CA TYR A 202 -3.39 -22.90 -11.76
C TYR A 202 -3.24 -22.36 -13.17
N ASP A 203 -3.06 -23.26 -14.15
CA ASP A 203 -3.04 -22.93 -15.57
C ASP A 203 -4.44 -23.12 -16.17
N ASN A 204 -5.14 -22.00 -16.40
CA ASN A 204 -6.49 -21.99 -16.96
C ASN A 204 -6.56 -22.62 -18.36
N SER A 205 -5.49 -22.57 -19.16
CA SER A 205 -5.47 -23.18 -20.49
C SER A 205 -5.41 -24.70 -20.43
N LYS A 206 -4.86 -25.25 -19.34
CA LYS A 206 -4.72 -26.70 -19.11
C LYS A 206 -5.72 -27.25 -18.10
N GLY A 207 -6.47 -26.38 -17.42
CA GLY A 207 -7.47 -26.74 -16.42
C GLY A 207 -6.90 -27.43 -15.18
N LYS A 208 -5.62 -27.22 -14.84
CA LYS A 208 -4.94 -27.91 -13.74
C LYS A 208 -3.83 -27.07 -13.11
N ASN A 209 -3.43 -27.45 -11.89
CA ASN A 209 -2.23 -26.90 -11.26
C ASN A 209 -0.96 -27.41 -11.95
N ILE A 210 0.02 -26.52 -12.06
CA ILE A 210 1.37 -26.76 -12.56
C ILE A 210 2.34 -26.39 -11.44
N GLU A 211 3.38 -27.20 -11.31
CA GLU A 211 4.50 -26.90 -10.43
C GLU A 211 5.69 -26.40 -11.25
N ASP A 212 6.27 -25.30 -10.80
CA ASP A 212 7.54 -24.79 -11.33
C ASP A 212 8.60 -24.85 -10.24
N TYR A 213 9.80 -25.29 -10.64
CA TYR A 213 10.94 -25.48 -9.77
C TYR A 213 11.97 -24.40 -10.08
N PHE A 214 12.51 -23.79 -9.04
CA PHE A 214 13.46 -22.69 -9.14
C PHE A 214 14.69 -23.01 -8.30
N LYS A 215 15.86 -22.95 -8.93
CA LYS A 215 17.15 -23.25 -8.31
C LYS A 215 18.06 -22.04 -8.36
N TRP A 216 18.75 -21.78 -7.25
CA TRP A 216 19.76 -20.72 -7.18
C TRP A 216 21.00 -21.07 -8.02
N ASP A 217 21.42 -20.16 -8.89
CA ASP A 217 22.62 -20.33 -9.74
C ASP A 217 23.89 -19.67 -9.17
N GLY A 218 23.80 -19.08 -7.96
CA GLY A 218 24.83 -18.25 -7.35
C GLY A 218 24.59 -16.74 -7.48
N ASN A 219 23.63 -16.33 -8.29
CA ASN A 219 23.28 -14.92 -8.50
C ASN A 219 21.77 -14.66 -8.62
N LYS A 220 21.01 -15.63 -9.15
CA LYS A 220 19.56 -15.54 -9.32
C LYS A 220 18.94 -16.93 -9.29
N PHE A 221 17.63 -16.99 -9.06
CA PHE A 221 16.87 -18.21 -9.27
C PHE A 221 16.60 -18.44 -10.75
N ILE A 222 16.84 -19.65 -11.23
CA ILE A 222 16.52 -20.09 -12.58
C ILE A 222 15.46 -21.20 -12.52
N ARG A 223 14.47 -21.14 -13.40
CA ARG A 223 13.50 -22.24 -13.54
C ARG A 223 14.21 -23.46 -14.15
N ILE A 224 13.98 -24.65 -13.57
CA ILE A 224 14.56 -25.94 -13.99
C ILE A 224 13.51 -26.97 -14.35
#